data_AF-A0A177SZ45-F1
#
_entry.id   AF-A0A177SZ45-F1
#
_cell.length_a   1.000
_cell.length_b   1.000
_cell.length_c   1.000
_cell.angle_alpha   90.00
_cell.angle_beta   90.00
_cell.angle_gamma   90.00
#
_symmetry.space_group_name_H-M   'P 1'
#
loop_
_entity.id
_entity.type
_entity.pdbx_description
1 polymer ?
#
loop_
_entity_poly.entity_id
_entity_poly.type
_entity_poly.pdbx_seq_one_letter_code
_entity_poly.pdbx_strand_id
1 'polypeptide(L)'
;MAWRTSRQAPGGKVMCYTTESYEDDVSVLRQINPNIIALDEKTLEAERRSYHTFFDVHVVETPDGYILIEEGDYGELPMHLIDQIVYTATGKMADEF
;
A
#
# COMPACT_ATOMS: atom_id res chain seq x y z
N MET A 1 -2.40 37.05 27.19
CA MET A 1 -2.12 37.96 26.05
C MET A 1 -2.10 37.11 24.78
N ALA A 2 -3.17 37.11 24.00
CA ALA A 2 -3.28 36.32 22.77
C ALA A 2 -2.96 37.22 21.56
N TRP A 3 -1.89 36.91 20.83
CA TRP A 3 -1.52 37.64 19.62
C TRP A 3 -2.37 37.11 18.45
N ARG A 4 -3.30 37.93 17.96
CA ARG A 4 -4.13 37.62 16.79
C ARG A 4 -3.44 38.15 15.53
N THR A 5 -2.73 37.29 14.80
CA THR A 5 -2.18 37.61 13.47
C THR A 5 -3.22 37.32 12.38
N SER A 6 -4.25 38.16 12.28
CA SER A 6 -5.19 38.10 11.16
C SER A 6 -4.65 38.93 9.99
N ARG A 7 -4.11 38.29 8.94
CA ARG A 7 -4.02 38.91 7.61
C ARG A 7 -5.32 38.63 6.86
N GLN A 8 -6.06 39.69 6.56
CA GLN A 8 -7.34 39.66 5.86
C GLN A 8 -7.12 39.56 4.34
N ALA A 9 -7.59 38.48 3.71
CA ALA A 9 -7.75 38.44 2.24
C ALA A 9 -9.05 39.18 1.84
N PRO A 10 -9.07 39.93 0.73
CA PRO A 10 -10.26 40.68 0.30
C PRO A 10 -11.28 39.71 -0.33
N GLY A 11 -12.27 39.31 0.47
CA GLY A 11 -13.34 38.37 0.07
C GLY A 11 -13.85 37.53 1.24
N GLY A 12 -13.98 38.16 2.41
CA GLY A 12 -13.83 37.58 3.75
C GLY A 12 -14.68 36.37 4.11
N LYS A 13 -14.25 35.18 3.69
CA LYS A 13 -14.45 33.94 4.45
C LYS A 13 -13.17 33.71 5.25
N VAL A 14 -13.21 34.04 6.55
CA VAL A 14 -12.12 33.74 7.48
C VAL A 14 -12.11 32.22 7.65
N MET A 15 -11.18 31.50 7.02
CA MET A 15 -10.92 30.10 7.33
C MET A 15 -10.20 30.06 8.68
N CYS A 16 -10.97 30.16 9.76
CA CYS A 16 -10.49 29.89 11.10
C CYS A 16 -10.30 28.37 11.23
N TYR A 17 -9.06 27.90 11.18
CA TYR A 17 -8.73 26.57 11.69
C TYR A 17 -8.85 26.65 13.21
N THR A 18 -9.71 25.84 13.80
CA THR A 18 -9.68 25.62 15.25
C THR A 18 -8.50 24.69 15.55
N THR A 19 -7.92 24.78 16.74
CA THR A 19 -6.87 23.85 17.15
C THR A 19 -7.36 22.40 17.09
N GLU A 20 -8.65 22.20 17.38
CA GLU A 20 -9.36 20.93 17.24
C GLU A 20 -9.31 20.40 15.79
N SER A 21 -9.61 21.23 14.78
CA SER A 21 -9.54 20.79 13.38
C SER A 21 -8.12 20.47 12.91
N TYR A 22 -7.10 21.14 13.46
CA TYR A 22 -5.70 20.85 13.14
C TYR A 22 -5.23 19.53 13.75
N GLU A 23 -5.60 19.27 15.00
CA GLU A 23 -5.23 18.02 15.69
C GLU A 23 -5.96 16.81 15.09
N ASP A 24 -7.23 16.97 14.68
CA ASP A 24 -8.00 15.93 13.98
C ASP A 24 -7.37 15.59 12.61
N ASP A 25 -7.01 16.59 11.79
CA ASP A 25 -6.36 16.36 10.48
C ASP A 25 -4.99 15.67 10.62
N VAL A 26 -4.21 16.03 11.65
CA VAL A 26 -2.91 15.41 11.94
C VAL A 26 -3.07 14.00 12.52
N SER A 27 -4.17 13.72 13.23
CA SER A 27 -4.46 12.38 13.77
C SER A 27 -4.72 11.36 12.66
N VAL A 28 -5.42 11.75 11.58
CA VAL A 28 -5.68 10.91 10.41
C VAL A 28 -4.37 10.53 9.69
N LEU A 29 -3.43 11.49 9.56
CA LEU A 29 -2.12 11.22 8.95
C LEU A 29 -1.22 10.29 9.79
N ARG A 30 -1.45 10.21 11.11
CA ARG A 30 -0.67 9.36 12.02
C ARG A 30 -1.15 7.92 12.11
N GLN A 31 -2.30 7.61 11.52
CA GLN A 31 -2.93 6.28 11.60
C GLN A 31 -2.71 5.46 10.34
N ILE A 32 -1.54 5.54 9.72
CA ILE A 32 -1.19 4.63 8.63
C ILE A 32 -0.71 3.31 9.25
N ASN A 33 -1.46 2.24 9.03
CA ASN A 33 -1.07 0.91 9.47
C ASN A 33 0.16 0.46 8.66
N PRO A 34 1.32 0.22 9.29
CA PRO A 34 2.54 -0.19 8.58
C PRO A 34 2.37 -1.48 7.78
N ASN A 35 1.46 -2.38 8.20
CA ASN A 35 1.18 -3.61 7.47
C ASN A 35 0.46 -3.35 6.14
N ILE A 36 -0.34 -2.29 6.05
CA ILE A 36 -1.01 -1.92 4.79
C ILE A 36 0.01 -1.33 3.81
N ILE A 37 0.94 -0.50 4.29
CA ILE A 37 2.02 0.04 3.46
C ILE A 37 2.87 -1.11 2.90
N ALA A 38 3.28 -2.05 3.76
CA ALA A 38 4.11 -3.17 3.36
C ALA A 38 3.42 -4.09 2.34
N LEU A 39 2.11 -4.33 2.49
CA LEU A 39 1.33 -5.11 1.54
C LEU A 39 1.19 -4.40 0.18
N ASP A 40 0.92 -3.10 0.18
CA ASP A 40 0.83 -2.30 -1.06
C ASP A 40 2.16 -2.32 -1.82
N GLU A 41 3.28 -2.14 -1.12
CA GLU A 41 4.62 -2.23 -1.71
C GLU A 41 4.85 -3.59 -2.38
N LYS A 42 4.48 -4.69 -1.70
CA LYS A 42 4.63 -6.05 -2.26
C LYS A 42 3.67 -6.36 -3.39
N THR A 43 2.45 -5.83 -3.34
CA THR A 43 1.49 -5.94 -4.44
C THR A 43 2.04 -5.27 -5.70
N LEU A 44 2.61 -4.06 -5.56
CA LEU A 44 3.23 -3.34 -6.67
C LEU A 44 4.48 -4.05 -7.20
N GLU A 45 5.28 -4.65 -6.33
CA GLU A 45 6.46 -5.44 -6.73
C GLU A 45 6.04 -6.71 -7.49
N ALA A 46 5.01 -7.43 -7.01
CA ALA A 46 4.45 -8.60 -7.69
C ALA A 46 3.94 -8.24 -9.08
N GLU A 47 3.18 -7.15 -9.20
CA GLU A 47 2.65 -6.67 -10.47
C GLU A 47 3.75 -6.27 -11.45
N ARG A 48 4.86 -5.69 -10.99
CA ARG A 48 6.00 -5.38 -11.86
C ARG A 48 6.70 -6.63 -12.36
N ARG A 49 6.88 -7.63 -11.49
CA ARG A 49 7.53 -8.89 -11.87
C ARG A 49 6.67 -9.70 -12.84
N SER A 50 5.35 -9.68 -12.70
CA SER A 50 4.45 -10.45 -13.57
C SER A 50 4.56 -10.05 -15.05
N TYR A 51 4.94 -8.81 -15.37
CA TYR A 51 5.25 -8.39 -16.76
C TYR A 51 6.52 -9.04 -17.34
N HIS A 52 7.34 -9.66 -16.51
CA HIS A 52 8.62 -10.24 -16.88
C HIS A 52 8.69 -11.75 -16.65
N THR A 53 7.57 -12.40 -16.34
CA THR A 53 7.47 -13.84 -16.15
C THR A 53 6.18 -14.41 -16.76
N PHE A 54 6.24 -15.67 -17.17
CA PHE A 54 5.07 -16.44 -17.60
C PHE A 54 4.29 -17.03 -16.42
N PHE A 55 4.90 -17.03 -15.24
CA PHE A 55 4.35 -17.65 -14.03
C PHE A 55 3.59 -16.63 -13.19
N ASP A 56 2.63 -17.11 -12.42
CA ASP A 56 1.94 -16.27 -11.44
C ASP A 56 2.89 -15.89 -10.30
N VAL A 57 2.76 -14.65 -9.82
CA VAL A 57 3.54 -14.10 -8.72
C VAL A 57 2.62 -13.90 -7.52
N HIS A 58 2.86 -14.65 -6.46
CA HIS A 58 2.06 -14.63 -5.24
C HIS A 58 2.71 -13.78 -4.17
N VAL A 59 1.91 -12.95 -3.50
CA VAL A 59 2.28 -12.29 -2.24
C VAL A 59 1.76 -13.16 -1.10
N VAL A 60 2.67 -13.58 -0.23
CA VAL A 60 2.37 -14.47 0.91
C VAL A 60 2.61 -13.72 2.21
N GLU A 61 1.65 -13.78 3.12
CA GLU A 61 1.80 -13.27 4.48
C GLU A 61 2.55 -14.28 5.35
N THR A 62 3.59 -13.80 6.03
CA THR A 62 4.44 -14.58 6.93
C THR A 62 4.53 -13.87 8.28
N PRO A 63 4.99 -14.55 9.34
CA PRO A 63 5.19 -13.90 10.65
C PRO A 63 6.12 -12.69 10.63
N ASP A 64 7.03 -12.63 9.65
CA ASP A 64 8.02 -11.56 9.50
C ASP A 64 7.59 -10.45 8.51
N GLY A 65 6.39 -10.56 7.91
CA GLY A 65 5.86 -9.63 6.91
C GLY A 65 5.46 -10.33 5.63
N TYR A 66 5.61 -9.66 4.48
CA TYR A 66 5.15 -10.17 3.18
C TYR A 66 6.32 -10.55 2.29
N ILE A 67 6.22 -11.71 1.65
CA ILE A 67 7.20 -12.21 0.68
C ILE A 67 6.55 -12.42 -0.69
N LEU A 68 7.40 -12.48 -1.71
CA LEU A 68 7.00 -12.82 -3.08
C LEU A 68 7.45 -14.24 -3.39
N ILE A 69 6.56 -15.02 -3.96
CA ILE A 69 6.84 -16.37 -4.46
C ILE A 69 6.35 -16.45 -5.90
N GLU A 70 7.22 -16.86 -6.82
CA GLU A 70 6.82 -17.15 -8.20
C GLU A 70 6.49 -18.64 -8.30
N GLU A 71 5.40 -18.98 -8.99
CA GLU A 71 4.98 -20.37 -9.18
C GLU A 71 6.09 -21.19 -9.87
N GLY A 72 6.86 -20.58 -10.76
CA GLY A 72 8.01 -21.21 -11.44
C GLY A 72 9.14 -21.66 -10.50
N ASP A 73 9.26 -21.07 -9.31
CA ASP A 73 10.30 -21.45 -8.32
C ASP A 73 9.93 -22.74 -7.57
N TYR A 74 8.64 -23.02 -7.45
CA TYR A 74 8.09 -24.15 -6.70
C TYR A 74 7.11 -24.87 -7.62
N GLY A 75 7.59 -25.82 -8.42
CA GLY A 75 6.79 -26.49 -9.45
C GLY A 75 5.38 -26.89 -9.03
N GLU A 76 5.16 -27.24 -7.75
CA GLU A 76 3.86 -27.11 -7.09
C GLU A 76 4.03 -26.38 -5.75
N LEU A 77 3.24 -25.32 -5.51
CA LEU A 77 3.25 -24.61 -4.23
C LEU A 77 2.79 -25.53 -3.09
N PRO A 78 3.57 -25.66 -2.00
CA PRO A 78 3.15 -26.39 -0.82
C PRO A 78 1.79 -25.90 -0.31
N MET A 79 0.88 -26.84 -0.01
CA MET A 79 -0.51 -26.54 0.38
C MET A 79 -0.64 -25.53 1.53
N HIS A 80 0.30 -25.56 2.48
CA HIS A 80 0.31 -24.63 3.61
C HIS A 80 0.64 -23.17 3.23
N LEU A 81 1.29 -22.93 2.09
CA LEU A 81 1.57 -21.59 1.57
C LEU A 81 0.38 -21.02 0.79
N ILE A 82 -0.45 -21.89 0.19
CA ILE A 82 -1.64 -21.46 -0.56
C ILE A 82 -2.60 -20.69 0.34
N ASP A 83 -2.83 -21.18 1.56
CA ASP A 83 -3.70 -20.52 2.55
C ASP A 83 -3.16 -19.17 3.04
N GLN A 84 -1.88 -18.89 2.81
CA GLN A 84 -1.20 -17.66 3.24
C GLN A 84 -1.09 -16.63 2.10
N ILE A 85 -1.59 -16.94 0.90
CA ILE A 85 -1.59 -16.02 -0.23
C ILE A 85 -2.61 -14.91 0.03
N VAL A 86 -2.12 -13.67 0.07
CA VAL A 86 -2.94 -12.47 0.25
C VAL A 86 -3.20 -11.73 -1.06
N TYR A 87 -2.36 -11.96 -2.08
CA TYR A 87 -2.53 -11.39 -3.41
C TYR A 87 -1.81 -12.23 -4.47
N THR A 88 -2.31 -12.23 -5.71
CA THR A 88 -1.68 -12.91 -6.85
C THR A 88 -1.71 -11.99 -8.06
N ALA A 89 -0.54 -11.71 -8.64
CA ALA A 89 -0.40 -11.10 -9.94
C ALA A 89 -0.22 -12.21 -10.98
N THR A 90 -1.15 -12.30 -11.93
CA THR A 90 -1.05 -13.31 -12.98
C THR A 90 0.13 -13.02 -13.91
N GLY A 91 0.85 -14.04 -14.37
CA GLY A 91 1.91 -13.88 -15.38
C GLY A 91 1.40 -13.14 -16.63
N LYS A 92 2.07 -12.05 -17.00
CA LYS A 92 1.67 -11.18 -18.13
C LYS A 92 2.64 -11.26 -19.30
N MET A 93 3.74 -12.00 -19.16
CA MET A 93 4.59 -12.32 -20.28
C MET A 93 3.79 -13.24 -21.23
N ALA A 94 3.50 -12.76 -22.43
CA ALA A 94 2.85 -13.53 -23.47
C ALA A 94 3.89 -13.94 -24.51
N ASP A 95 3.84 -15.19 -24.99
CA ASP A 95 4.70 -15.68 -26.08
C ASP A 95 4.01 -15.53 -27.45
N GLU A 96 3.19 -14.49 -27.65
CA GLU A 96 2.54 -14.27 -28.94
C GLU A 96 3.58 -14.10 -30.06
N PHE A 97 3.67 -15.13 -30.92
CA PHE A 97 4.32 -15.14 -32.24
C PHE A 97 3.26 -15.12 -33.34
#